data_AF-A0A6A4JSE4-F1
#
_entry.id   AF-A0A6A4JSE4-F1
#
_cell.length_a   1.000
_cell.length_b   1.000
_cell.length_c   1.000
_cell.angle_alpha   90.00
_cell.angle_beta   90.00
_cell.angle_gamma   90.00
#
_symmetry.space_group_name_H-M   'P 1'
#
loop_
_entity.id
_entity.type
_entity.pdbx_description
1 polymer ?
#
loop_
_entity_poly.entity_id
_entity_poly.type
_entity_poly.pdbx_seq_one_letter_code
_entity_poly.pdbx_strand_id
1 'polypeptide(L)'
;MPQTLDKYLQRGNKNNNTPPRNNNTPKRPRSSPEEGSGREKRANKMGNGNDDALLVKFSTLLDTKMSNLATKDDITVIRTEIQSLREENNLLRKEVAELKTAAEHRDRRVEFLEMNARRNNLVLRGLTVRQGDNLQDVVQKFFTEVLKIDQEIEIDSAWLIAGSQGVGVRGAMVIVTLQHNRDKWLIIGKTHCLRGTDYNVSQDFPPTMRTRISKLLRIRAELRKKSPGAVCRLRSDKLMVGQEAFVWDDKSGLKASRSKAPVSCIGAVNLSPLISSLLGENGAVGPVHDAEKSAGVLIVCLLLMIHCVDRKLICAV
;
A
#
# COMPACT_ATOMS: atom_id res chain seq x y z
N MET A 1 -2.86 35.29 -7.01
CA MET A 1 -2.37 34.51 -8.17
C MET A 1 -0.97 33.99 -7.86
N PRO A 2 -0.78 32.81 -7.25
CA PRO A 2 0.54 32.21 -7.14
C PRO A 2 0.76 31.28 -8.34
N GLN A 3 1.82 31.55 -9.10
CA GLN A 3 2.28 30.69 -10.19
C GLN A 3 2.88 29.43 -9.58
N THR A 4 2.30 28.29 -9.90
CA THR A 4 2.61 26.96 -9.38
C THR A 4 3.96 26.45 -9.88
N LEU A 5 4.79 26.05 -8.93
CA LEU A 5 6.10 25.40 -9.03
C LEU A 5 5.99 23.93 -9.51
N ASP A 6 5.07 23.62 -10.42
CA ASP A 6 4.75 22.24 -10.84
C ASP A 6 5.28 21.87 -12.24
N LYS A 7 5.92 22.81 -12.94
CA LYS A 7 6.40 22.56 -14.33
C LYS A 7 7.78 21.88 -14.44
N TYR A 8 8.49 21.64 -13.35
CA TYR A 8 9.88 21.12 -13.40
C TYR A 8 10.05 19.63 -13.11
N LEU A 9 9.00 18.87 -12.76
CA LEU A 9 9.13 17.44 -12.39
C LEU A 9 8.65 16.43 -13.46
N GLN A 10 8.46 16.84 -14.72
CA GLN A 10 8.09 15.92 -15.79
C GLN A 10 9.09 15.92 -16.95
N ARG A 11 10.25 15.30 -16.74
CA ARG A 11 11.06 14.74 -17.84
C ARG A 11 11.64 13.38 -17.48
N GLY A 12 10.92 12.34 -17.92
CA GLY A 12 11.49 11.29 -18.74
C GLY A 12 12.44 10.29 -18.06
N ASN A 13 11.86 9.35 -17.32
CA ASN A 13 12.49 8.04 -17.13
C ASN A 13 12.18 7.17 -18.37
N LYS A 14 13.11 7.14 -19.33
CA LYS A 14 13.11 6.21 -20.46
C LYS A 14 14.50 5.59 -20.58
N ASN A 15 14.52 4.26 -20.49
CA ASN A 15 15.50 3.33 -21.07
C ASN A 15 16.84 3.16 -20.33
N ASN A 16 16.83 2.27 -19.32
CA ASN A 16 18.02 1.51 -18.95
C ASN A 16 18.27 0.40 -19.98
N ASN A 17 18.88 0.75 -21.12
CA ASN A 17 19.60 -0.18 -21.97
C ASN A 17 21.09 0.00 -21.71
N THR A 18 21.62 -0.74 -20.73
CA THR A 18 23.06 -0.91 -20.60
C THR A 18 23.50 -1.88 -21.70
N PRO A 19 24.34 -1.47 -22.67
CA PRO A 19 24.85 -2.41 -23.67
C PRO A 19 25.77 -3.45 -23.01
N PRO A 20 25.82 -4.69 -23.50
CA PRO A 20 26.72 -5.71 -22.99
C PRO A 20 28.18 -5.27 -23.18
N ARG A 21 28.94 -5.36 -22.10
CA ARG A 21 30.37 -5.06 -22.04
C ARG A 21 31.14 -6.04 -22.93
N ASN A 22 31.59 -5.57 -24.09
CA ASN A 22 32.45 -6.33 -25.00
C ASN A 22 33.87 -6.42 -24.40
N ASN A 23 34.27 -7.61 -23.98
CA ASN A 23 35.57 -7.91 -23.36
C ASN A 23 36.70 -8.19 -24.37
N ASN A 24 36.66 -7.61 -25.56
CA ASN A 24 37.74 -7.73 -26.54
C ASN A 24 38.68 -6.54 -26.46
N THR A 25 39.55 -6.53 -25.45
CA THR A 25 40.77 -5.71 -25.45
C THR A 25 41.86 -6.50 -26.20
N PRO A 26 42.44 -5.97 -27.29
CA PRO A 26 43.58 -6.60 -27.95
C PRO A 26 44.78 -6.64 -26.99
N LYS A 27 45.30 -7.85 -26.74
CA LYS A 27 46.58 -8.07 -26.05
C LYS A 27 47.68 -7.36 -26.83
N ARG A 28 48.25 -6.28 -26.29
CA ARG A 28 49.51 -5.72 -26.80
C ARG A 28 50.62 -6.76 -26.58
N PRO A 29 51.34 -7.18 -27.63
CA PRO A 29 52.52 -8.01 -27.46
C PRO A 29 53.62 -7.19 -26.78
N ARG A 30 54.23 -7.83 -25.77
CA ARG A 30 55.58 -7.50 -25.30
C ARG A 30 56.55 -7.81 -26.44
N SER A 31 57.37 -6.85 -26.79
CA SER A 31 58.61 -7.10 -27.53
C SER A 31 59.67 -6.12 -27.05
N SER A 32 60.57 -6.66 -26.23
CA SER A 32 61.96 -6.19 -26.13
C SER A 32 62.68 -6.42 -27.46
N PRO A 33 63.68 -5.60 -27.77
CA PRO A 33 64.98 -6.12 -28.23
C PRO A 33 66.12 -5.41 -27.46
N GLU A 34 67.01 -6.15 -26.81
CA GLU A 34 68.24 -6.73 -27.34
C GLU A 34 69.28 -5.69 -27.81
N GLU A 35 70.41 -5.74 -27.11
CA GLU A 35 71.64 -5.02 -27.36
C GLU A 35 72.25 -5.48 -28.70
N GLY A 36 72.63 -4.52 -29.55
CA GLY A 36 73.26 -4.76 -30.84
C GLY A 36 74.28 -3.69 -31.15
N SER A 37 75.55 -4.09 -31.04
CA SER A 37 76.77 -3.31 -31.24
C SER A 37 76.93 -2.67 -32.62
N GLY A 38 77.52 -1.47 -32.63
CA GLY A 38 78.55 -1.07 -33.60
C GLY A 38 78.12 -0.79 -35.03
N ARG A 39 77.99 0.51 -35.37
CA ARG A 39 78.53 1.00 -36.64
C ARG A 39 78.92 2.47 -36.60
N GLU A 40 80.14 2.69 -37.03
CA GLU A 40 80.93 3.90 -36.98
C GLU A 40 80.64 4.81 -38.20
N LYS A 41 80.74 6.12 -37.96
CA LYS A 41 80.98 7.23 -38.91
C LYS A 41 80.03 7.40 -40.11
N ARG A 42 79.28 8.50 -40.08
CA ARG A 42 79.36 9.54 -41.12
C ARG A 42 78.73 10.85 -40.64
N ALA A 43 79.60 11.82 -40.38
CA ALA A 43 79.21 13.21 -40.20
C ALA A 43 78.60 13.73 -41.52
N ASN A 44 77.35 14.19 -41.47
CA ASN A 44 76.79 15.06 -42.50
C ASN A 44 76.17 16.28 -41.81
N LYS A 45 76.89 17.38 -41.94
CA LYS A 45 76.56 18.74 -41.53
C LYS A 45 75.80 19.37 -42.71
N MET A 46 74.48 19.47 -42.63
CA MET A 46 73.67 20.30 -43.55
C MET A 46 72.39 20.81 -42.85
N GLY A 47 72.20 22.14 -42.89
CA GLY A 47 70.94 22.90 -42.78
C GLY A 47 70.11 22.68 -41.50
N ASN A 48 70.24 23.45 -40.42
CA ASN A 48 70.20 24.91 -40.28
C ASN A 48 68.93 25.54 -40.89
N GLY A 49 67.90 25.73 -40.05
CA GLY A 49 67.03 26.91 -40.18
C GLY A 49 65.50 26.76 -40.20
N ASN A 50 64.88 25.59 -39.94
CA ASN A 50 63.39 25.53 -39.93
C ASN A 50 62.73 24.55 -38.94
N ASP A 51 63.48 23.67 -38.26
CA ASP A 51 62.90 22.70 -37.31
C ASP A 51 62.42 23.36 -36.02
N ASP A 52 63.05 24.46 -35.59
CA ASP A 52 62.60 25.24 -34.43
C ASP A 52 61.22 25.84 -34.65
N ALA A 53 60.92 26.30 -35.88
CA ALA A 53 59.62 26.86 -36.22
C ALA A 53 58.51 25.79 -36.19
N LEU A 54 58.84 24.54 -36.54
CA LEU A 54 57.91 23.41 -36.47
C LEU A 54 57.66 22.99 -35.01
N LEU A 55 58.72 22.91 -34.19
CA LEU A 55 58.61 22.59 -32.77
C LEU A 55 57.80 23.64 -32.01
N VAL A 56 57.97 24.92 -32.34
CA VAL A 56 57.15 26.01 -31.76
C VAL A 56 55.68 25.85 -32.15
N LYS A 57 55.36 25.53 -33.41
CA LYS A 57 53.97 25.29 -33.85
C LYS A 57 53.35 24.05 -33.19
N PHE A 58 54.14 23.01 -32.96
CA PHE A 58 53.68 21.81 -32.27
C PHE A 58 53.45 22.06 -30.78
N SER A 59 54.35 22.83 -30.14
CA SER A 59 54.18 23.29 -28.76
C SER A 59 52.93 24.14 -28.60
N THR A 60 52.71 25.13 -29.47
CA THR A 60 51.53 25.99 -29.38
C THR A 60 50.23 25.23 -29.61
N LEU A 61 50.21 24.24 -30.53
CA LEU A 61 49.06 23.35 -30.71
C LEU A 61 48.82 22.47 -29.49
N LEU A 62 49.87 21.92 -28.88
CA LEU A 62 49.75 21.14 -27.65
C LEU A 62 49.23 22.01 -26.51
N ASP A 63 49.78 23.19 -26.27
CA ASP A 63 49.34 24.11 -25.23
C ASP A 63 47.87 24.53 -25.44
N THR A 64 47.48 24.83 -26.68
CA THR A 64 46.08 25.18 -27.03
C THR A 64 45.11 24.00 -26.84
N LYS A 65 45.57 22.76 -27.05
CA LYS A 65 44.73 21.57 -26.82
C LYS A 65 44.70 21.17 -25.34
N MET A 66 45.80 21.35 -24.62
CA MET A 66 45.93 21.04 -23.20
C MET A 66 45.23 22.10 -22.32
N SER A 67 45.16 23.37 -22.76
CA SER A 67 44.42 24.43 -22.07
C SER A 67 42.91 24.19 -22.02
N ASN A 68 42.37 23.41 -22.96
CA ASN A 68 40.96 23.05 -23.03
C ASN A 68 40.61 21.75 -22.30
N LEU A 69 41.60 21.05 -21.73
CA LEU A 69 41.36 19.86 -20.93
C LEU A 69 41.04 20.25 -19.49
N ALA A 70 40.15 19.48 -18.87
CA ALA A 70 39.85 19.63 -17.45
C ALA A 70 41.16 19.56 -16.66
N THR A 71 41.42 20.61 -15.89
CA THR A 71 42.59 20.69 -15.04
C THR A 71 42.44 19.69 -13.89
N LYS A 72 43.57 19.35 -13.24
CA LYS A 72 43.56 18.51 -12.04
C LYS A 72 42.67 19.13 -10.95
N ASP A 73 42.62 20.46 -10.89
CA ASP A 73 41.81 21.20 -9.92
C ASP A 73 40.32 21.00 -10.18
N ASP A 74 39.87 21.08 -11.44
CA ASP A 74 38.47 20.78 -11.82
C ASP A 74 38.05 19.37 -11.39
N ILE A 75 38.94 18.38 -11.57
CA ILE A 75 38.69 17.00 -11.14
C ILE A 75 38.59 16.91 -9.61
N THR A 76 39.38 17.67 -8.86
CA THR A 76 39.28 17.70 -7.40
C THR A 76 37.98 18.35 -6.94
N VAL A 77 37.56 19.45 -7.56
CA VAL A 77 36.28 20.13 -7.27
C VAL A 77 35.11 19.18 -7.51
N ILE A 78 35.07 18.53 -8.67
CA ILE A 78 34.03 17.55 -9.00
C ILE A 78 34.01 16.39 -7.98
N ARG A 79 35.18 15.90 -7.56
CA ARG A 79 35.25 14.84 -6.53
C ARG A 79 34.68 15.30 -5.19
N THR A 80 34.99 16.53 -4.77
CA THR A 80 34.45 17.09 -3.52
C THR A 80 32.95 17.28 -3.60
N GLU A 81 32.43 17.75 -4.73
CA GLU A 81 30.98 17.90 -4.94
C GLU A 81 30.27 16.55 -4.95
N ILE A 82 30.82 15.54 -5.64
CA ILE A 82 30.27 14.18 -5.63
C ILE A 82 30.25 13.60 -4.20
N GLN A 83 31.28 13.87 -3.40
CA GLN A 83 31.34 13.41 -2.03
C GLN A 83 30.28 14.10 -1.16
N SER A 84 30.15 15.42 -1.27
CA SER A 84 29.11 16.22 -0.59
C SER A 84 27.70 15.73 -0.95
N LEU A 85 27.43 15.55 -2.25
CA LEU A 85 26.15 15.03 -2.74
C LEU A 85 25.85 13.62 -2.22
N ARG A 86 26.85 12.75 -2.07
CA ARG A 86 26.67 11.42 -1.49
C ARG A 86 26.31 11.50 -0.01
N GLU A 87 26.96 12.38 0.73
CA GLU A 87 26.69 12.60 2.15
C GLU A 87 25.28 13.15 2.36
N GLU A 88 24.90 14.17 1.59
CA GLU A 88 23.54 14.72 1.59
C GLU A 88 22.50 13.65 1.22
N ASN A 89 22.75 12.85 0.16
CA ASN A 89 21.82 11.78 -0.22
C ASN A 89 21.66 10.74 0.90
N ASN A 90 22.72 10.43 1.63
CA ASN A 90 22.66 9.52 2.76
C ASN A 90 21.87 10.12 3.94
N LEU A 91 22.04 11.41 4.23
CA LEU A 91 21.26 12.12 5.25
C LEU A 91 19.77 12.16 4.88
N LEU A 92 19.46 12.56 3.66
CA LEU A 92 18.08 12.59 3.15
C LEU A 92 17.43 11.20 3.20
N ARG A 93 18.15 10.12 2.88
CA ARG A 93 17.63 8.75 2.99
C ARG A 93 17.30 8.38 4.44
N LYS A 94 18.11 8.79 5.41
CA LYS A 94 17.86 8.56 6.83
C LYS A 94 16.62 9.33 7.29
N GLU A 95 16.54 10.62 6.97
CA GLU A 95 15.40 11.46 7.32
C GLU A 95 14.10 10.93 6.70
N VAL A 96 14.12 10.52 5.44
CA VAL A 96 12.95 9.89 4.78
C VAL A 96 12.54 8.60 5.50
N ALA A 97 13.48 7.79 5.97
CA ALA A 97 13.17 6.58 6.73
C ALA A 97 12.53 6.93 8.08
N GLU A 98 13.07 7.90 8.80
CA GLU A 98 12.54 8.38 10.08
C GLU A 98 11.13 8.96 9.91
N LEU A 99 10.91 9.84 8.94
CA LEU A 99 9.60 10.41 8.63
C LEU A 99 8.56 9.34 8.29
N LYS A 100 8.94 8.30 7.52
CA LYS A 100 8.06 7.16 7.23
C LYS A 100 7.67 6.41 8.50
N THR A 101 8.60 6.14 9.40
CA THR A 101 8.28 5.48 10.67
C THR A 101 7.37 6.34 11.55
N ALA A 102 7.63 7.65 11.63
CA ALA A 102 6.81 8.58 12.39
C ALA A 102 5.38 8.68 11.82
N ALA A 103 5.24 8.71 10.49
CA ALA A 103 3.93 8.67 9.83
C ALA A 103 3.16 7.39 10.17
N GLU A 104 3.79 6.21 10.06
CA GLU A 104 3.15 4.94 10.44
C GLU A 104 2.70 4.92 11.91
N HIS A 105 3.49 5.50 12.82
CA HIS A 105 3.11 5.60 14.23
C HIS A 105 1.92 6.53 14.45
N ARG A 106 1.87 7.67 13.75
CA ARG A 106 0.71 8.59 13.79
C ARG A 106 -0.54 7.92 13.24
N ASP A 107 -0.46 7.25 12.10
CA ASP A 107 -1.59 6.56 11.48
C ASP A 107 -2.17 5.48 12.40
N ARG A 108 -1.31 4.67 13.03
CA ARG A 108 -1.74 3.67 14.03
C ARG A 108 -2.42 4.32 15.23
N ARG A 109 -1.93 5.47 15.70
CA ARG A 109 -2.53 6.20 16.82
C ARG A 109 -3.89 6.78 16.44
N VAL A 110 -4.03 7.36 15.24
CA VAL A 110 -5.30 7.86 14.73
C VAL A 110 -6.30 6.71 14.61
N GLU A 111 -5.92 5.60 13.99
CA GLU A 111 -6.79 4.41 13.86
C GLU A 111 -7.25 3.88 15.23
N PHE A 112 -6.36 3.85 16.23
CA PHE A 112 -6.71 3.46 17.60
C PHE A 112 -7.71 4.43 18.24
N LEU A 113 -7.52 5.74 18.09
CA LEU A 113 -8.44 6.74 18.63
C LEU A 113 -9.81 6.69 17.96
N GLU A 114 -9.85 6.53 16.63
CA GLU A 114 -11.10 6.35 15.89
C GLU A 114 -11.85 5.08 16.31
N MET A 115 -11.12 3.98 16.53
CA MET A 115 -11.70 2.74 17.05
C MET A 115 -12.34 2.96 18.42
N ASN A 116 -11.63 3.64 19.32
CA ASN A 116 -12.13 3.90 20.66
C ASN A 116 -13.33 4.85 20.65
N ALA A 117 -13.33 5.86 19.78
CA ALA A 117 -14.47 6.76 19.60
C ALA A 117 -15.73 6.02 19.09
N ARG A 118 -15.55 5.01 18.21
CA ARG A 118 -16.64 4.20 17.63
C ARG A 118 -16.95 2.93 18.43
N ARG A 119 -16.36 2.75 19.61
CA ARG A 119 -16.42 1.48 20.36
C ARG A 119 -17.84 1.07 20.73
N ASN A 120 -18.75 2.03 20.90
CA ASN A 120 -20.16 1.78 21.24
C ASN A 120 -21.09 1.90 20.02
N ASN A 121 -20.54 2.09 18.82
CA ASN A 121 -21.33 2.31 17.63
C ASN A 121 -21.71 0.98 16.98
N LEU A 122 -22.94 0.94 16.47
CA LEU A 122 -23.50 -0.11 15.63
C LEU A 122 -24.05 0.50 14.34
N VAL A 123 -23.97 -0.28 13.27
CA VAL A 123 -24.61 0.02 11.99
C VAL A 123 -25.75 -0.98 11.81
N LEU A 124 -26.97 -0.44 11.81
CA LEU A 124 -28.20 -1.18 11.54
C LEU A 124 -28.60 -0.97 10.07
N ARG A 125 -28.96 -2.04 9.39
CA ARG A 125 -29.44 -2.02 8.00
C ARG A 125 -30.76 -2.76 7.91
N GLY A 126 -31.56 -2.40 6.91
CA GLY A 126 -32.87 -3.04 6.70
C GLY A 126 -34.01 -2.34 7.43
N LEU A 127 -33.75 -1.27 8.17
CA LEU A 127 -34.77 -0.56 8.93
C LEU A 127 -35.74 0.17 7.99
N THR A 128 -36.99 0.25 8.41
CA THR A 128 -38.02 1.06 7.75
C THR A 128 -38.18 2.32 8.56
N VAL A 129 -37.74 3.46 8.01
CA VAL A 129 -37.82 4.77 8.67
C VAL A 129 -38.69 5.69 7.82
N ARG A 130 -39.76 6.22 8.39
CA ARG A 130 -40.67 7.17 7.74
C ARG A 130 -40.30 8.61 8.09
N GLN A 131 -40.83 9.55 7.30
CA GLN A 131 -40.61 10.97 7.55
C GLN A 131 -41.30 11.38 8.86
N GLY A 132 -40.54 11.98 9.77
CA GLY A 132 -41.03 12.37 11.09
C GLY A 132 -40.89 11.28 12.17
N ASP A 133 -40.41 10.08 11.84
CA ASP A 133 -40.15 9.06 12.86
C ASP A 133 -38.98 9.47 13.76
N ASN A 134 -39.15 9.28 15.07
CA ASN A 134 -38.02 9.34 16.00
C ASN A 134 -37.16 8.09 15.82
N LEU A 135 -35.91 8.29 15.36
CA LEU A 135 -34.97 7.20 15.10
C LEU A 135 -34.69 6.35 16.36
N GLN A 136 -34.64 6.96 17.54
CA GLN A 136 -34.40 6.22 18.78
C GLN A 136 -35.53 5.23 19.05
N ASP A 137 -36.78 5.64 18.87
CA ASP A 137 -37.95 4.78 19.09
C ASP A 137 -38.01 3.64 18.06
N VAL A 138 -37.67 3.91 16.80
CA VAL A 138 -37.60 2.88 15.75
C VAL A 138 -36.52 1.85 16.08
N VAL A 139 -35.36 2.29 16.54
CA VAL A 139 -34.26 1.42 16.95
C VAL A 139 -34.62 0.62 18.20
N GLN A 140 -35.27 1.25 19.18
CA GLN A 140 -35.71 0.60 20.40
C GLN A 140 -36.74 -0.51 20.10
N LYS A 141 -37.74 -0.22 19.26
CA LYS A 141 -38.70 -1.23 18.76
C LYS A 141 -37.99 -2.36 18.04
N PHE A 142 -36.99 -2.05 17.21
CA PHE A 142 -36.20 -3.09 16.55
C PHE A 142 -35.48 -4.00 17.56
N PHE A 143 -34.91 -3.46 18.64
CA PHE A 143 -34.26 -4.27 19.67
C PHE A 143 -35.25 -5.15 20.45
N THR A 144 -36.42 -4.62 20.82
CA THR A 144 -37.43 -5.40 21.57
C THR A 144 -38.15 -6.40 20.68
N GLU A 145 -38.67 -5.96 19.53
CA GLU A 145 -39.57 -6.77 18.69
C GLU A 145 -38.81 -7.76 17.81
N VAL A 146 -37.66 -7.36 17.23
CA VAL A 146 -36.91 -8.20 16.29
C VAL A 146 -35.81 -8.99 16.99
N LEU A 147 -35.00 -8.35 17.84
CA LEU A 147 -33.92 -9.03 18.55
C LEU A 147 -34.36 -9.77 19.83
N LYS A 148 -35.61 -9.56 20.28
CA LYS A 148 -36.17 -10.16 21.50
C LYS A 148 -35.27 -9.90 22.71
N ILE A 149 -34.85 -8.65 22.87
CA ILE A 149 -34.09 -8.20 24.02
C ILE A 149 -35.09 -7.55 24.99
N ASP A 150 -35.32 -8.22 26.13
CA ASP A 150 -36.25 -7.75 27.16
C ASP A 150 -35.65 -6.64 28.04
N GLN A 151 -34.32 -6.50 28.01
CA GLN A 151 -33.59 -5.46 28.74
C GLN A 151 -33.71 -4.11 28.01
N GLU A 152 -33.94 -3.04 28.77
CA GLU A 152 -33.86 -1.68 28.25
C GLU A 152 -32.42 -1.35 27.82
N ILE A 153 -32.28 -0.74 26.64
CA ILE A 153 -31.00 -0.39 26.04
C ILE A 153 -30.94 1.13 25.92
N GLU A 154 -29.96 1.74 26.56
CA GLU A 154 -29.77 3.19 26.52
C GLU A 154 -29.07 3.61 25.23
N ILE A 155 -29.82 4.31 24.37
CA ILE A 155 -29.34 4.87 23.11
C ILE A 155 -28.91 6.31 23.35
N ASP A 156 -27.62 6.60 23.15
CA ASP A 156 -27.08 7.96 23.24
C ASP A 156 -27.51 8.79 22.03
N SER A 157 -27.29 8.25 20.82
CA SER A 157 -27.60 8.96 19.58
C SER A 157 -27.87 8.00 18.43
N ALA A 158 -28.74 8.39 17.51
CA ALA A 158 -29.05 7.63 16.30
C ALA A 158 -29.21 8.58 15.10
N TRP A 159 -28.56 8.25 13.98
CA TRP A 159 -28.66 9.05 12.75
C TRP A 159 -28.60 8.18 11.51
N LEU A 160 -29.21 8.67 10.43
CA LEU A 160 -29.18 8.03 9.12
C LEU A 160 -27.82 8.25 8.45
N ILE A 161 -27.32 7.21 7.77
CA ILE A 161 -26.15 7.35 6.89
C ILE A 161 -26.61 7.99 5.58
N ALA A 162 -26.00 9.13 5.22
CA ALA A 162 -26.24 9.81 3.96
C ALA A 162 -26.01 8.89 2.75
N GLY A 163 -26.91 8.94 1.77
CA GLY A 163 -26.88 8.07 0.59
C GLY A 163 -27.43 6.64 0.80
N SER A 164 -27.91 6.30 2.00
CA SER A 164 -28.79 5.14 2.17
C SER A 164 -30.16 5.43 1.55
N GLN A 165 -30.88 4.39 1.13
CA GLN A 165 -32.22 4.55 0.53
C GLN A 165 -33.05 5.46 1.44
N GLY A 166 -33.47 6.59 0.88
CA GLY A 166 -33.94 7.75 1.64
C GLY A 166 -35.15 7.44 2.51
N VAL A 167 -35.54 8.45 3.31
CA VAL A 167 -36.68 8.36 4.20
C VAL A 167 -37.94 7.90 3.45
N GLY A 168 -38.59 6.85 3.93
CA GLY A 168 -39.77 6.22 3.29
C GLY A 168 -39.48 4.95 2.48
N VAL A 169 -38.22 4.54 2.31
CA VAL A 169 -37.86 3.31 1.60
C VAL A 169 -37.34 2.24 2.57
N ARG A 170 -37.76 0.99 2.36
CA ARG A 170 -37.29 -0.17 3.13
C ARG A 170 -35.79 -0.35 2.87
N GLY A 171 -34.99 -0.52 3.92
CA GLY A 171 -33.54 -0.72 3.78
C GLY A 171 -32.67 0.46 4.21
N ALA A 172 -33.21 1.39 4.99
CA ALA A 172 -32.43 2.48 5.57
C ALA A 172 -31.26 1.95 6.40
N MET A 173 -30.17 2.72 6.41
CA MET A 173 -29.00 2.44 7.22
C MET A 173 -28.86 3.48 8.33
N VAL A 174 -28.87 3.02 9.58
CA VAL A 174 -28.80 3.86 10.77
C VAL A 174 -27.52 3.54 11.53
N ILE A 175 -26.76 4.56 11.91
CA ILE A 175 -25.72 4.42 12.94
C ILE A 175 -26.35 4.73 14.27
N VAL A 176 -26.11 3.85 15.24
CA VAL A 176 -26.58 3.98 16.60
C VAL A 176 -25.37 3.96 17.52
N THR A 177 -25.25 4.99 18.36
CA THR A 177 -24.30 5.05 19.46
C THR A 177 -25.03 4.64 20.73
N LEU A 178 -24.51 3.61 21.39
CA LEU A 178 -25.04 3.14 22.66
C LEU A 178 -24.29 3.81 23.83
N GLN A 179 -24.98 3.98 24.95
CA GLN A 179 -24.35 4.52 26.15
C GLN A 179 -23.30 3.54 26.71
N HIS A 180 -23.62 2.24 26.72
CA HIS A 180 -22.77 1.20 27.30
C HIS A 180 -22.23 0.21 26.27
N ASN A 181 -20.96 -0.15 26.41
CA ASN A 181 -20.32 -1.15 25.54
C ASN A 181 -20.90 -2.56 25.75
N ARG A 182 -21.40 -2.85 26.94
CA ARG A 182 -22.04 -4.14 27.27
C ARG A 182 -23.25 -4.40 26.38
N ASP A 183 -24.09 -3.38 26.18
CA ASP A 183 -25.32 -3.49 25.40
C ASP A 183 -25.01 -3.74 23.93
N LYS A 184 -23.93 -3.12 23.42
CA LYS A 184 -23.41 -3.43 22.08
C LYS A 184 -23.14 -4.93 21.91
N TRP A 185 -22.45 -5.55 22.85
CA TRP A 185 -22.12 -6.97 22.76
C TRP A 185 -23.33 -7.87 22.99
N LEU A 186 -24.28 -7.45 23.83
CA LEU A 186 -25.57 -8.12 23.97
C LEU A 186 -26.32 -8.17 22.63
N ILE A 187 -26.44 -7.02 21.96
CA ILE A 187 -27.07 -6.88 20.63
C ILE A 187 -26.33 -7.75 19.61
N ILE A 188 -25.00 -7.65 19.52
CA ILE A 188 -24.20 -8.45 18.59
C ILE A 188 -24.40 -9.95 18.83
N GLY A 189 -24.52 -10.38 20.09
CA GLY A 189 -24.80 -11.78 20.46
C GLY A 189 -26.14 -12.30 19.93
N LYS A 190 -27.15 -11.43 19.82
CA LYS A 190 -28.51 -11.77 19.35
C LYS A 190 -28.68 -11.70 17.84
N THR A 191 -27.67 -11.28 17.09
CA THR A 191 -27.74 -11.15 15.61
C THR A 191 -28.02 -12.46 14.87
N HIS A 192 -27.82 -13.62 15.51
CA HIS A 192 -28.19 -14.90 14.92
C HIS A 192 -29.70 -15.04 14.68
N CYS A 193 -30.55 -14.32 15.42
CA CYS A 193 -32.00 -14.26 15.22
C CYS A 193 -32.38 -13.58 13.89
N LEU A 194 -31.48 -12.80 13.30
CA LEU A 194 -31.73 -12.06 12.06
C LEU A 194 -31.54 -12.90 10.79
N ARG A 195 -31.20 -14.19 10.93
CA ARG A 195 -31.01 -15.07 9.76
C ARG A 195 -32.31 -15.23 8.99
N GLY A 196 -32.24 -15.06 7.67
CA GLY A 196 -33.40 -15.12 6.79
C GLY A 196 -34.23 -13.83 6.76
N THR A 197 -33.79 -12.78 7.45
CA THR A 197 -34.40 -11.45 7.39
C THR A 197 -33.57 -10.49 6.54
N ASP A 198 -34.15 -9.37 6.15
CA ASP A 198 -33.46 -8.28 5.45
C ASP A 198 -32.64 -7.38 6.39
N TYR A 199 -32.66 -7.68 7.70
CA TYR A 199 -31.94 -6.90 8.70
C TYR A 199 -30.49 -7.34 8.82
N ASN A 200 -29.60 -6.36 8.99
CA ASN A 200 -28.21 -6.62 9.29
C ASN A 200 -27.72 -5.68 10.40
N VAL A 201 -27.05 -6.26 11.38
CA VAL A 201 -26.40 -5.51 12.46
C VAL A 201 -24.91 -5.79 12.39
N SER A 202 -24.14 -4.72 12.30
CA SER A 202 -22.68 -4.79 12.23
C SER A 202 -22.05 -3.73 13.13
N GLN A 203 -20.81 -3.96 13.53
CA GLN A 203 -20.04 -2.95 14.25
C GLN A 203 -19.61 -1.84 13.29
N ASP A 204 -19.65 -0.59 13.75
CA ASP A 204 -19.03 0.52 13.03
C ASP A 204 -17.51 0.48 13.20
N PHE A 205 -16.79 0.45 12.07
CA PHE A 205 -15.34 0.36 12.02
C PHE A 205 -14.76 1.55 11.24
N PRO A 206 -13.55 2.02 11.60
CA PRO A 206 -12.80 2.99 10.82
C PRO A 206 -12.69 2.59 9.33
N PRO A 207 -12.62 3.54 8.39
CA PRO A 207 -12.55 3.25 6.95
C PRO A 207 -11.39 2.32 6.55
N THR A 208 -10.21 2.52 7.14
CA THR A 208 -9.03 1.67 6.94
C THR A 208 -9.31 0.24 7.34
N MET A 209 -9.88 0.03 8.53
CA MET A 209 -10.25 -1.29 9.03
C MET A 209 -11.37 -1.94 8.22
N ARG A 210 -12.39 -1.18 7.78
CA ARG A 210 -13.45 -1.68 6.89
C ARG A 210 -12.86 -2.23 5.59
N THR A 211 -11.86 -1.55 5.04
CA THR A 211 -11.16 -1.99 3.83
C THR A 211 -10.40 -3.30 4.07
N ARG A 212 -9.64 -3.39 5.17
CA ARG A 212 -8.92 -4.62 5.57
C ARG A 212 -9.87 -5.79 5.81
N ILE A 213 -10.97 -5.56 6.55
CA ILE A 213 -12.02 -6.55 6.81
C ILE A 213 -12.63 -7.05 5.49
N SER A 214 -12.94 -6.14 4.56
CA SER A 214 -13.50 -6.50 3.25
C SER A 214 -12.56 -7.42 2.47
N LYS A 215 -11.25 -7.15 2.50
CA LYS A 215 -10.24 -8.03 1.89
C LYS A 215 -10.18 -9.39 2.57
N LEU A 216 -10.19 -9.44 3.89
CA LEU A 216 -10.22 -10.70 4.65
C LEU A 216 -11.49 -11.52 4.38
N LEU A 217 -12.63 -10.87 4.18
CA LEU A 217 -13.88 -11.54 3.79
C LEU A 217 -13.79 -12.17 2.40
N ARG A 218 -13.15 -11.50 1.42
CA ARG A 218 -12.89 -12.08 0.09
C ARG A 218 -11.94 -13.28 0.17
N ILE A 219 -10.89 -13.18 0.96
CA ILE A 219 -9.96 -14.31 1.20
C ILE A 219 -10.69 -15.47 1.84
N ARG A 220 -11.53 -15.20 2.85
CA ARG A 220 -12.36 -16.22 3.50
C ARG A 220 -13.31 -16.91 2.52
N ALA A 221 -13.90 -16.17 1.58
CA ALA A 221 -14.76 -16.74 0.55
C ALA A 221 -13.98 -17.69 -0.37
N GLU A 222 -12.81 -17.27 -0.86
CA GLU A 222 -11.94 -18.14 -1.67
C GLU A 222 -11.46 -19.38 -0.92
N LEU A 223 -11.11 -19.24 0.37
CA LEU A 223 -10.74 -20.38 1.20
C LEU A 223 -11.87 -21.39 1.33
N ARG A 224 -13.11 -20.94 1.53
CA ARG A 224 -14.26 -21.85 1.61
C ARG A 224 -14.55 -22.54 0.29
N LYS A 225 -14.35 -21.85 -0.83
CA LYS A 225 -14.53 -22.41 -2.16
C LYS A 225 -13.53 -23.53 -2.43
N LYS A 226 -12.26 -23.34 -2.05
CA LYS A 226 -11.18 -24.30 -2.30
C LYS A 226 -11.02 -25.36 -1.19
N SER A 227 -11.45 -25.07 0.03
CA SER A 227 -11.35 -25.94 1.20
C SER A 227 -12.66 -25.91 2.01
N PRO A 228 -13.70 -26.66 1.60
CA PRO A 228 -15.03 -26.60 2.21
C PRO A 228 -15.07 -27.07 3.68
N GLY A 229 -14.09 -27.87 4.12
CA GLY A 229 -13.95 -28.29 5.52
C GLY A 229 -13.24 -27.30 6.43
N ALA A 230 -12.65 -26.22 5.91
CA ALA A 230 -11.86 -25.30 6.70
C ALA A 230 -12.75 -24.41 7.60
N VAL A 231 -12.49 -24.45 8.91
CA VAL A 231 -13.18 -23.58 9.88
C VAL A 231 -12.57 -22.18 9.84
N CYS A 232 -13.16 -21.31 9.01
CA CYS A 232 -12.74 -19.92 8.87
C CYS A 232 -13.71 -18.96 9.60
N ARG A 233 -13.21 -18.19 10.57
CA ARG A 233 -13.99 -17.21 11.36
C ARG A 233 -13.30 -15.85 11.31
N LEU A 234 -14.05 -14.79 11.01
CA LEU A 234 -13.54 -13.43 11.16
C LEU A 234 -13.82 -12.93 12.58
N ARG A 235 -12.81 -12.39 13.26
CA ARG A 235 -12.91 -11.77 14.59
C ARG A 235 -12.25 -10.40 14.54
N SER A 236 -13.03 -9.34 14.65
CA SER A 236 -12.57 -7.97 14.50
C SER A 236 -11.84 -7.77 13.16
N ASP A 237 -10.55 -7.48 13.17
CA ASP A 237 -9.66 -7.29 12.02
C ASP A 237 -8.82 -8.53 11.68
N LYS A 238 -9.15 -9.70 12.26
CA LYS A 238 -8.37 -10.94 12.09
C LYS A 238 -9.20 -12.06 11.49
N LEU A 239 -8.64 -12.75 10.51
CA LEU A 239 -9.19 -13.99 9.96
C LEU A 239 -8.57 -15.18 10.69
N MET A 240 -9.39 -15.91 11.44
CA MET A 240 -9.01 -17.15 12.10
C MET A 240 -9.25 -18.33 11.14
N VAL A 241 -8.22 -19.14 10.89
CA VAL A 241 -8.32 -20.41 10.16
C VAL A 241 -7.71 -21.49 11.04
N GLY A 242 -8.56 -22.38 11.58
CA GLY A 242 -8.13 -23.31 12.63
C GLY A 242 -7.69 -22.56 13.89
N GLN A 243 -6.43 -22.75 14.31
CA GLN A 243 -5.82 -22.06 15.45
C GLN A 243 -4.96 -20.85 15.05
N GLU A 244 -4.78 -20.62 13.76
CA GLU A 244 -3.95 -19.53 13.25
C GLU A 244 -4.79 -18.29 12.96
N ALA A 245 -4.22 -17.13 13.28
CA ALA A 245 -4.82 -15.84 13.03
C ALA A 245 -4.05 -15.14 11.90
N PHE A 246 -4.78 -14.54 10.97
CA PHE A 246 -4.22 -13.80 9.84
C PHE A 246 -4.74 -12.36 9.86
N VAL A 247 -3.88 -11.41 9.51
CA VAL A 247 -4.17 -9.97 9.47
C VAL A 247 -3.82 -9.47 8.08
N TRP A 248 -4.59 -8.49 7.58
CA TRP A 248 -4.25 -7.81 6.34
C TRP A 248 -3.36 -6.60 6.61
N ASP A 249 -2.24 -6.53 5.91
CA ASP A 249 -1.34 -5.40 5.88
C ASP A 249 -1.37 -4.72 4.51
N ASP A 250 -1.50 -3.41 4.49
CA ASP A 250 -1.72 -2.66 3.25
C ASP A 250 -0.49 -2.64 2.33
N LYS A 251 0.71 -2.97 2.84
CA LYS A 251 1.96 -2.99 2.07
C LYS A 251 2.32 -4.39 1.59
N SER A 252 2.19 -5.40 2.46
CA SER A 252 2.64 -6.77 2.19
C SER A 252 1.51 -7.77 1.95
N GLY A 253 0.25 -7.38 2.16
CA GLY A 253 -0.91 -8.24 2.01
C GLY A 253 -1.17 -9.08 3.26
N LEU A 254 -1.53 -10.35 3.07
CA LEU A 254 -1.89 -11.24 4.17
C LEU A 254 -0.65 -11.62 5.00
N LYS A 255 -0.71 -11.45 6.32
CA LYS A 255 0.33 -11.85 7.27
C LYS A 255 -0.25 -12.75 8.36
N ALA A 256 0.54 -13.68 8.89
CA ALA A 256 0.15 -14.41 10.09
C ALA A 256 0.31 -13.50 11.33
N SER A 257 -0.60 -13.55 12.29
CA SER A 257 -0.52 -12.70 13.48
C SER A 257 0.73 -12.99 14.34
N ARG A 258 1.28 -14.22 14.25
CA ARG A 258 2.50 -14.64 14.95
C ARG A 258 3.79 -14.38 14.15
N SER A 259 3.69 -14.28 12.82
CA SER A 259 4.84 -14.10 11.93
C SER A 259 4.65 -12.85 11.06
N LYS A 260 5.61 -11.94 11.10
CA LYS A 260 5.58 -10.73 10.26
C LYS A 260 5.76 -11.03 8.76
N ALA A 261 6.08 -12.27 8.39
CA ALA A 261 6.26 -12.66 7.00
C ALA A 261 4.91 -12.68 6.25
N PRO A 262 4.89 -12.21 4.99
CA PRO A 262 3.71 -12.35 4.14
C PRO A 262 3.42 -13.83 3.89
N VAL A 263 2.14 -14.17 3.86
CA VAL A 263 1.64 -15.54 3.67
C VAL A 263 0.98 -15.63 2.30
N SER A 264 1.53 -16.48 1.43
CA SER A 264 1.00 -16.76 0.08
C SER A 264 0.02 -17.93 0.04
N CYS A 265 0.04 -18.80 1.06
CA CYS A 265 -0.79 -19.99 1.16
C CYS A 265 -1.32 -20.20 2.59
N ILE A 266 -2.57 -20.65 2.70
CA ILE A 266 -3.13 -21.12 3.97
C ILE A 266 -3.49 -22.60 3.79
N GLY A 267 -2.80 -23.48 4.53
CA GLY A 267 -2.85 -24.92 4.27
C GLY A 267 -2.37 -25.24 2.85
N ALA A 268 -3.14 -26.04 2.10
CA ALA A 268 -2.84 -26.38 0.71
C ALA A 268 -3.35 -25.35 -0.32
N VAL A 269 -3.99 -24.25 0.13
CA VAL A 269 -4.64 -23.30 -0.77
C VAL A 269 -3.70 -22.16 -1.11
N ASN A 270 -3.33 -22.04 -2.40
CA ASN A 270 -2.59 -20.89 -2.92
C ASN A 270 -3.53 -19.67 -3.09
N LEU A 271 -3.20 -18.60 -2.38
CA LEU A 271 -3.92 -17.32 -2.37
C LEU A 271 -3.14 -16.18 -3.05
N SER A 272 -1.91 -16.43 -3.50
CA SER A 272 -1.02 -15.41 -4.09
C SER A 272 -1.70 -14.56 -5.17
N PRO A 273 -2.42 -15.13 -6.16
CA PRO A 273 -3.05 -14.33 -7.21
C PRO A 273 -4.11 -13.36 -6.66
N LEU A 274 -4.89 -13.81 -5.69
CA LEU A 274 -5.89 -12.97 -5.03
C LEU A 274 -5.21 -11.88 -4.21
N ILE A 275 -4.17 -12.22 -3.43
CA ILE A 275 -3.45 -11.25 -2.59
C ILE A 275 -2.84 -10.14 -3.46
N SER A 276 -2.22 -10.49 -4.59
CA SER A 276 -1.69 -9.52 -5.55
C SER A 276 -2.77 -8.60 -6.12
N SER A 277 -3.94 -9.17 -6.48
CA SER A 277 -5.10 -8.37 -6.93
C SER A 277 -5.58 -7.40 -5.86
N LEU A 278 -5.74 -7.86 -4.62
CA LEU A 278 -6.22 -7.05 -3.51
C LEU A 278 -5.22 -5.97 -3.05
N LEU A 279 -3.92 -6.16 -3.31
CA LEU A 279 -2.90 -5.13 -3.08
C LEU A 279 -3.00 -3.98 -4.09
N GLY A 280 -3.31 -4.28 -5.35
CA GLY A 280 -3.48 -3.28 -6.41
C GLY A 280 -4.65 -2.33 -6.18
N GLU A 281 -5.71 -2.76 -5.50
CA GLU A 281 -6.92 -1.96 -5.25
C GLU A 281 -6.69 -0.71 -4.38
N ASN A 282 -5.65 -0.71 -3.53
CA ASN A 282 -5.36 0.43 -2.64
C ASN A 282 -4.75 1.64 -3.37
N GLY A 283 -4.26 1.47 -4.61
CA GLY A 283 -3.61 2.54 -5.38
C GLY A 283 -4.56 3.62 -5.93
N ALA A 284 -5.88 3.43 -5.80
CA ALA A 284 -6.88 4.34 -6.34
C ALA A 284 -7.52 5.29 -5.30
N VAL A 285 -6.99 5.35 -4.07
CA VAL A 285 -7.47 6.31 -3.07
C VAL A 285 -6.78 7.66 -3.30
N GLY A 286 -7.23 8.37 -4.33
CA GLY A 286 -7.11 9.82 -4.40
C GLY A 286 -7.96 10.49 -3.30
N PRO A 287 -7.76 11.80 -3.04
CA PRO A 287 -8.49 12.52 -2.01
C PRO A 287 -10.00 12.41 -2.25
N VAL A 288 -10.71 12.23 -1.14
CA VAL A 288 -12.12 11.86 -1.00
C VAL A 288 -13.04 12.83 -1.76
N HIS A 289 -13.40 12.46 -2.97
CA HIS A 289 -14.74 12.63 -3.53
C HIS A 289 -15.11 11.27 -4.11
N ASP A 290 -16.20 10.68 -3.61
CA ASP A 290 -17.04 9.63 -4.24
C ASP A 290 -17.52 8.61 -3.21
N ALA A 291 -18.70 8.90 -2.66
CA ALA A 291 -19.48 7.98 -1.83
C ALA A 291 -20.07 6.78 -2.62
N GLU A 292 -19.99 6.80 -3.96
CA GLU A 292 -20.74 5.85 -4.81
C GLU A 292 -19.99 4.53 -5.10
N LYS A 293 -18.65 4.50 -5.08
CA LYS A 293 -17.91 3.25 -5.40
C LYS A 293 -17.81 2.27 -4.23
N SER A 294 -18.06 2.72 -3.00
CA SER A 294 -18.04 1.88 -1.80
C SER A 294 -19.26 0.93 -1.70
N ALA A 295 -20.38 1.31 -2.32
CA ALA A 295 -21.61 0.50 -2.33
C ALA A 295 -21.43 -0.82 -3.11
N GLY A 296 -20.73 -0.78 -4.26
CA GLY A 296 -20.49 -1.98 -5.08
C GLY A 296 -19.61 -3.04 -4.39
N VAL A 297 -18.60 -2.61 -3.63
CA VAL A 297 -17.73 -3.52 -2.86
C VAL A 297 -18.47 -4.15 -1.68
N LEU A 298 -19.38 -3.40 -1.04
CA LEU A 298 -20.24 -3.91 0.03
C LEU A 298 -21.30 -4.90 -0.47
N ILE A 299 -21.82 -4.73 -1.68
CA ILE A 299 -22.79 -5.66 -2.31
C ILE A 299 -22.13 -7.02 -2.61
N VAL A 300 -20.88 -7.04 -3.09
CA VAL A 300 -20.13 -8.29 -3.28
C VAL A 300 -19.82 -8.96 -1.93
N CYS A 301 -19.52 -8.19 -0.88
CA CYS A 301 -19.41 -8.71 0.49
C CYS A 301 -20.75 -9.29 1.01
N LEU A 302 -21.89 -8.72 0.60
CA LEU A 302 -23.23 -9.19 0.98
C LEU A 302 -23.61 -10.51 0.31
N LEU A 303 -23.36 -10.66 -1.00
CA LEU A 303 -23.57 -11.92 -1.73
C LEU A 303 -22.74 -13.07 -1.15
N LEU A 304 -21.52 -12.78 -0.68
CA LEU A 304 -20.65 -13.76 -0.02
C LEU A 304 -21.07 -14.09 1.43
N MET A 305 -21.81 -13.19 2.10
CA MET A 305 -22.40 -13.45 3.42
C MET A 305 -23.71 -14.23 3.31
N ILE A 306 -24.50 -14.03 2.25
CA ILE A 306 -25.77 -14.75 2.02
C ILE A 306 -25.50 -16.21 1.60
N HIS A 307 -24.58 -16.46 0.67
CA HIS A 307 -24.19 -17.84 0.31
C HIS A 307 -23.47 -18.61 1.44
N CYS A 308 -23.15 -17.96 2.55
CA CYS A 308 -22.51 -18.58 3.71
C CYS A 308 -23.47 -19.44 4.56
N VAL A 309 -24.79 -19.31 4.40
CA VAL A 309 -25.77 -19.99 5.27
C VAL A 309 -26.42 -21.19 4.59
N ASP A 310 -26.56 -21.22 3.27
CA ASP A 310 -27.34 -22.25 2.54
C ASP A 310 -26.77 -23.68 2.58
N ARG A 311 -25.48 -23.89 2.85
CA ARG A 311 -24.90 -25.25 2.79
C ARG A 311 -24.88 -26.03 4.11
N LYS A 312 -25.40 -25.47 5.21
CA LYS A 312 -25.59 -26.25 6.45
C LYS A 312 -26.88 -27.07 6.48
N LEU A 313 -27.73 -26.98 5.45
CA LEU A 313 -29.02 -27.69 5.40
C LEU A 313 -29.01 -28.99 4.57
N ILE A 314 -27.87 -29.43 4.03
CA ILE A 314 -27.78 -30.65 3.18
C ILE A 314 -27.06 -31.83 3.87
N CYS A 315 -26.56 -31.68 5.10
CA CYS A 315 -25.93 -32.80 5.85
C CYS A 315 -26.67 -33.16 7.14
N ALA A 316 -27.97 -32.86 7.22
CA ALA A 316 -28.85 -33.29 8.31
C ALA A 316 -30.19 -33.77 7.75
N VAL A 317 -30.12 -34.74 6.82
CA VAL A 317 -31.14 -35.74 6.51
C VAL A 317 -30.39 -37.03 6.22
#